data_AF-A0A847MJ75-F1
#
_entry.id   AF-A0A847MJ75-F1
#
_cell.length_a   1.000
_cell.length_b   1.000
_cell.length_c   1.000
_cell.angle_alpha   90.00
_cell.angle_beta   90.00
_cell.angle_gamma   90.00
#
_symmetry.space_group_name_H-M   'P 1'
#
loop_
_entity.id
_entity.type
_entity.pdbx_description
1 polymer ?
#
loop_
_entity_poly.entity_id
_entity_poly.type
_entity_poly.pdbx_seq_one_letter_code
_entity_poly.pdbx_strand_id
1 'polypeptide(L)' 'MRPNNPSQATQTRWQFWIDRGGTFTDIVAKKPDGSLVTHKLLSDNPEQYPDAALAGIRKLLGLELD' A
#
# COMPACT_ATOMS: atom_id res chain seq x y z
N MET A 1 -18.37 -27.85 25.57
CA MET A 1 -18.76 -27.42 24.21
C MET A 1 -18.62 -25.90 24.16
N ARG A 2 -17.63 -25.34 23.47
CA ARG A 2 -17.48 -23.88 23.34
C ARG A 2 -18.34 -23.42 22.15
N PRO A 3 -19.15 -22.36 22.27
CA PRO A 3 -19.96 -21.88 21.15
C PRO A 3 -19.05 -21.38 20.02
N ASN A 4 -19.42 -21.75 18.80
CA ASN A 4 -18.80 -21.35 17.55
C ASN A 4 -19.11 -19.85 17.33
N ASN A 5 -18.10 -18.99 17.20
CA ASN A 5 -18.26 -17.54 17.04
C ASN A 5 -18.40 -17.19 15.53
N PRO A 6 -19.59 -16.84 15.01
CA PRO A 6 -19.82 -16.76 13.57
C PRO A 6 -19.48 -15.39 12.95
N SER A 7 -18.47 -14.68 13.45
CA SER A 7 -18.10 -13.37 12.90
C SER A 7 -16.61 -13.06 13.04
N GLN A 8 -15.78 -13.87 12.39
CA GLN A 8 -14.60 -13.34 11.72
C GLN A 8 -14.89 -13.24 10.23
N ALA A 9 -15.82 -12.37 9.85
CA ALA A 9 -15.70 -11.74 8.54
C ALA A 9 -14.35 -11.03 8.59
N THR A 10 -13.34 -11.62 7.97
CA THR A 10 -12.00 -11.04 7.88
C THR A 10 -12.19 -9.69 7.22
N GLN A 11 -12.19 -8.60 8.00
CA GLN A 11 -12.15 -7.27 7.44
C GLN A 11 -10.89 -7.23 6.59
N THR A 12 -11.07 -7.30 5.28
CA THR A 12 -9.99 -7.35 4.32
C THR A 12 -9.35 -5.97 4.35
N ARG A 13 -8.15 -5.90 4.92
CA ARG A 13 -7.41 -4.65 5.04
C ARG A 13 -6.59 -4.42 3.77
N TRP A 14 -6.17 -3.18 3.56
CA TRP A 14 -5.08 -2.90 2.64
C TRP A 14 -3.84 -3.71 3.01
N GLN A 15 -3.16 -4.24 2.00
CA GLN A 15 -1.86 -4.88 2.13
C GLN A 15 -0.93 -4.28 1.09
N PHE A 16 0.33 -4.05 1.47
CA PHE A 16 1.33 -3.44 0.60
C PHE A 16 2.60 -4.29 0.59
N TRP A 17 3.20 -4.43 -0.58
CA TRP A 17 4.53 -4.96 -0.80
C TRP A 17 5.35 -3.89 -1.50
N ILE A 18 6.52 -3.61 -0.93
CA ILE A 18 7.40 -2.53 -1.39
C ILE A 18 8.73 -3.15 -1.79
N ASP A 19 9.15 -2.89 -3.01
CA ASP A 19 10.47 -3.23 -3.52
C ASP A 19 11.24 -1.93 -3.79
N ARG A 20 12.19 -1.60 -2.91
CA ARG A 20 13.03 -0.41 -3.06
C ARG A 20 14.25 -0.77 -3.90
N GLY A 21 14.32 -0.21 -5.11
CA GLY A 21 15.47 -0.32 -5.99
C GLY A 21 16.33 0.96 -6.02
N GLY A 22 17.38 0.95 -6.85
CA GLY A 22 18.27 2.09 -7.02
C GLY A 22 17.62 3.27 -7.77
N THR A 23 16.99 3.01 -8.92
CA THR A 23 16.32 4.06 -9.71
C THR A 23 14.84 4.19 -9.35
N PHE A 24 14.16 3.07 -9.09
CA PHE A 24 12.73 3.05 -8.86
C PHE A 24 12.36 2.26 -7.61
N THR A 25 11.28 2.69 -6.95
CA THR A 25 10.57 1.95 -5.91
C THR A 25 9.24 1.47 -6.50
N ASP A 26 9.03 0.17 -6.43
CA ASP A 26 7.81 -0.50 -6.89
C ASP A 26 6.91 -0.82 -5.68
N ILE A 27 5.62 -0.54 -5.85
CA ILE A 27 4.58 -0.79 -4.85
C ILE A 27 3.53 -1.69 -5.49
N VAL A 28 3.25 -2.81 -4.84
CA VAL A 28 2.06 -3.61 -5.11
C VAL A 28 1.14 -3.47 -3.91
N ALA A 29 -0.14 -3.18 -4.15
CA ALA A 29 -1.13 -3.08 -3.10
C ALA A 29 -2.33 -3.97 -3.39
N LYS A 30 -2.80 -4.68 -2.37
CA LYS A 30 -4.10 -5.35 -2.37
C LYS A 30 -5.10 -4.49 -1.63
N LYS A 31 -6.16 -4.08 -2.32
CA LYS A 31 -7.26 -3.33 -1.73
C LYS A 31 -8.10 -4.23 -0.81
N PRO A 32 -8.92 -3.64 0.08
CA PRO A 32 -9.95 -4.37 0.81
C PRO A 32 -10.85 -5.24 -0.05
N ASP A 33 -11.21 -4.80 -1.26
CA ASP A 33 -12.03 -5.58 -2.19
C ASP A 33 -11.29 -6.80 -2.81
N GLY A 34 -10.00 -6.96 -2.50
CA GLY A 34 -9.15 -8.03 -2.98
C GLY A 34 -8.45 -7.75 -4.31
N SER A 35 -8.77 -6.65 -5.00
CA SER A 35 -8.10 -6.24 -6.23
C SER A 35 -6.66 -5.81 -5.98
N LEU A 36 -5.81 -6.03 -6.99
CA LEU A 36 -4.41 -5.61 -6.96
C LEU A 36 -4.24 -4.33 -7.79
N VAL A 37 -3.43 -3.42 -7.27
CA VAL A 37 -2.97 -2.22 -7.97
C VAL A 37 -1.47 -2.06 -7.77
N THR A 38 -0.81 -1.43 -8.73
CA THR A 38 0.63 -1.18 -8.66
C THR A 38 0.94 0.29 -8.85
N HIS A 39 2.07 0.73 -8.30
CA HIS A 39 2.57 2.07 -8.48
C HIS A 39 4.10 2.06 -8.46
N LYS A 40 4.73 2.80 -9.37
CA LYS A 40 6.18 2.89 -9.51
C LYS A 40 6.58 4.36 -9.39
N LEU A 41 7.55 4.64 -8.54
CA LEU A 41 8.08 5.98 -8.32
C LEU A 41 9.60 5.99 -8.51
N LEU A 42 10.18 7.15 -8.83
CA LEU A 42 11.62 7.34 -8.67
C LEU A 42 11.99 7.12 -7.20
N SER A 43 13.05 6.35 -6.94
CA SER A 43 13.49 6.06 -5.57
C SER A 43 13.93 7.32 -4.82
N ASP A 44 14.48 8.29 -5.55
CA ASP A 44 14.90 9.58 -5.01
C ASP A 44 14.30 10.71 -5.85
N ASN A 45 13.48 11.55 -5.21
CA ASN A 45 12.87 12.74 -5.81
C ASN A 45 12.47 13.73 -4.69
N PRO A 46 13.46 14.31 -4.00
CA PRO A 46 13.24 15.07 -2.76
C PRO A 46 12.41 16.34 -2.96
N GLU A 47 12.31 16.84 -4.20
CA GLU A 47 11.46 17.98 -4.55
C GLU A 47 9.96 17.64 -4.50
N GLN A 48 9.60 16.36 -4.62
CA GLN A 48 8.20 15.91 -4.62
C GLN A 48 7.83 15.07 -3.39
N TYR A 49 8.78 14.31 -2.84
CA TYR A 49 8.54 13.51 -1.65
C TYR A 49 9.84 13.11 -0.96
N PRO A 50 9.84 13.02 0.38
CA PRO A 50 11.00 12.57 1.14
C PRO A 50 11.19 11.04 1.12
N ASP A 51 10.13 10.27 0.86
CA ASP A 51 10.19 8.80 0.79
C ASP A 51 9.21 8.27 -0.29
N ALA A 52 9.76 7.57 -1.28
CA ALA A 52 9.00 7.04 -2.41
C ALA A 52 7.91 6.03 -1.99
N ALA A 53 8.18 5.20 -0.97
CA ALA A 53 7.22 4.19 -0.51
C ALA A 53 6.02 4.85 0.18
N LEU A 54 6.27 5.81 1.07
CA LEU A 54 5.22 6.54 1.76
C LEU A 54 4.39 7.39 0.79
N ALA A 55 5.05 8.08 -0.15
CA ALA A 55 4.37 8.85 -1.19
C ALA A 55 3.44 7.96 -2.03
N GLY A 56 3.93 6.80 -2.46
CA GLY A 56 3.11 5.89 -3.24
C GLY A 56 1.97 5.24 -2.45
N ILE A 57 2.17 4.91 -1.17
CA ILE A 57 1.09 4.44 -0.29
C ILE A 57 0.01 5.52 -0.14
N ARG A 58 0.40 6.79 0.14
CA ARG A 58 -0.55 7.91 0.23
C ARG A 58 -1.33 8.10 -1.05
N LYS A 59 -0.65 8.05 -2.20
CA LYS A 59 -1.29 8.15 -3.52
C LYS A 59 -2.34 7.05 -3.73
N LEU A 60 -2.02 5.80 -3.37
CA LEU A 60 -2.93 4.65 -3.50
C LEU A 60 -4.12 4.71 -2.52
N LEU A 61 -3.94 5.34 -1.36
CA LEU A 61 -5.00 5.61 -0.40
C LEU A 61 -5.84 6.86 -0.74
N GLY A 62 -5.44 7.64 -1.75
CA GLY A 62 -6.11 8.90 -2.10
C GLY A 62 -5.86 10.04 -1.11
N LEU A 63 -4.74 10.00 -0.39
CA LEU A 63 -4.32 11.03 0.56
C LEU A 63 -3.45 12.07 -0.11
N GLU A 64 -3.46 13.30 0.39
CA GLU A 64 -2.54 14.36 -0.04
C GLU A 64 -1.08 13.99 0.30
N LEU A 65 -0.16 14.43 -0.56
CA LEU A 65 1.27 14.39 -0.29
C LEU A 65 1.61 15.62 0.56
N ASP A 66 2.50 15.45 1.54
CA ASP A 66 2.99 16.56 2.39
C ASP A 66 3.95 17.47 1.61
#